data_AF-A0A536BLU9-F1
#
_entry.id   AF-A0A536BLU9-F1
#
_cell.length_a   1.000
_cell.length_b   1.000
_cell.length_c   1.000
_cell.angle_alpha   90.00
_cell.angle_beta   90.00
_cell.angle_gamma   90.00
#
_symmetry.space_group_name_H-M   'P 1'
#
loop_
_entity.id
_entity.type
_entity.pdbx_description
1 polymer ?
#
loop_
_entity_poly.entity_id
_entity_poly.type
_entity_poly.pdbx_seq_one_letter_code
_entity_poly.pdbx_strand_id
1 'polypeptide(L)'
;MLSSPLANCFPSDDVEFTAAVDDVLAREADQAMSREELVERLEDALRGRWPQVRVQPRNALADLGQTVWYIYRDGRAVNPLGEESAVTGSA
;
A
#
# COMPACT_ATOMS: atom_id res chain seq x y z
N MET A 1 19.12 -0.60 6.96
CA MET A 1 18.13 -1.22 6.05
C MET A 1 16.84 -1.39 6.82
N LEU A 2 15.74 -0.91 6.25
CA LEU A 2 14.41 -1.14 6.80
C LEU A 2 14.06 -2.62 6.59
N SER A 3 13.46 -3.26 7.59
CA SER A 3 12.89 -4.60 7.38
C SER A 3 11.79 -4.51 6.32
N SER A 4 11.84 -5.36 5.29
CA SER A 4 10.82 -5.36 4.25
C SER A 4 9.44 -5.63 4.86
N PRO A 5 8.46 -4.71 4.69
CA PRO A 5 7.12 -4.89 5.20
C PRO A 5 6.39 -6.01 4.44
N LEU A 6 5.43 -6.66 5.10
CA LEU A 6 4.56 -7.62 4.43
C LEU A 6 3.51 -6.86 3.60
N ALA A 7 3.57 -6.96 2.28
CA ALA A 7 2.64 -6.30 1.36
C ALA A 7 1.41 -7.17 1.06
N ASN A 8 0.22 -6.68 1.44
CA ASN A 8 -1.08 -7.26 1.08
C ASN A 8 -1.70 -6.43 -0.03
N CYS A 9 -1.75 -7.00 -1.24
CA CYS A 9 -2.26 -6.33 -2.44
C CYS A 9 -3.75 -6.63 -2.65
N PHE A 10 -4.48 -5.62 -3.12
CA PHE A 10 -5.89 -5.72 -3.49
C PHE A 10 -6.15 -5.15 -4.89
N PRO A 11 -6.84 -5.89 -5.77
CA PRO A 11 -7.39 -7.23 -5.54
C PRO A 11 -6.29 -8.32 -5.45
N SER A 12 -6.44 -9.29 -4.54
CA SER A 12 -5.36 -10.26 -4.24
C SER A 12 -5.16 -11.33 -5.31
N ASP A 13 -6.09 -11.47 -6.26
CA ASP A 13 -5.98 -12.36 -7.43
C ASP A 13 -5.18 -11.70 -8.58
N ASP A 14 -4.88 -10.41 -8.46
CA ASP A 14 -4.12 -9.67 -9.46
C ASP A 14 -2.61 -9.94 -9.30
N VAL A 15 -2.18 -11.03 -9.94
CA VAL A 15 -0.78 -11.48 -9.91
C VAL A 15 0.16 -10.45 -10.55
N GLU A 16 -0.28 -9.76 -11.60
CA GLU A 16 0.52 -8.72 -12.26
C GLU A 16 0.77 -7.54 -11.31
N PHE A 17 -0.27 -7.07 -10.63
CA PHE A 17 -0.16 -6.01 -9.65
C PHE A 17 0.72 -6.43 -8.47
N THR A 18 0.50 -7.63 -7.95
CA THR A 18 1.26 -8.16 -6.80
C THR A 18 2.75 -8.30 -7.12
N ALA A 19 3.09 -8.80 -8.31
CA ALA A 19 4.48 -8.92 -8.76
C ALA A 19 5.13 -7.54 -8.97
N ALA A 20 4.41 -6.57 -9.52
CA ALA A 20 4.93 -5.21 -9.69
C ALA A 20 5.16 -4.51 -8.35
N VAL A 21 4.27 -4.72 -7.37
CA VAL A 21 4.46 -4.21 -6.01
C VAL A 21 5.71 -4.80 -5.38
N ASP A 22 5.91 -6.12 -5.47
CA ASP A 22 7.07 -6.80 -4.89
C ASP A 22 8.39 -6.33 -5.50
N ASP A 23 8.46 -6.20 -6.83
CA ASP A 23 9.62 -5.68 -7.56
C ASP A 23 10.00 -4.26 -7.12
N VAL A 24 9.01 -3.35 -7.10
CA VAL A 24 9.24 -1.96 -6.69
C VAL A 24 9.63 -1.89 -5.21
N LEU A 25 8.96 -2.66 -4.35
CA LEU A 25 9.26 -2.68 -2.93
C LEU A 25 10.68 -3.17 -2.66
N ALA A 26 11.12 -4.24 -3.34
CA ALA A 26 12.48 -4.75 -3.23
C ALA A 26 13.53 -3.74 -3.73
N ARG A 27 13.24 -3.02 -4.81
CA ARG A 27 14.14 -2.01 -5.38
C ARG A 27 14.27 -0.76 -4.51
N GLU A 28 13.17 -0.25 -3.99
CA GLU A 28 13.14 1.01 -3.25
C GLU A 28 13.49 0.82 -1.75
N ALA A 29 13.27 -0.36 -1.15
CA ALA A 29 13.51 -0.59 0.28
C ALA A 29 14.99 -0.44 0.70
N ASP A 30 15.93 -0.68 -0.22
CA ASP A 30 17.37 -0.49 0.03
C ASP A 30 17.77 1.00 0.00
N GLN A 31 17.06 1.79 -0.81
CA GLN A 31 17.35 3.21 -1.03
C GLN A 31 16.61 4.13 -0.04
N ALA A 32 15.45 3.69 0.44
CA ALA A 32 14.62 4.51 1.29
C ALA A 32 15.22 4.69 2.70
N MET A 33 15.31 5.94 3.12
CA MET A 33 15.84 6.33 4.43
C MET A 33 14.78 6.24 5.53
N SER A 34 13.50 6.28 5.15
CA SER A 34 12.34 6.27 6.04
C SER A 34 11.16 5.50 5.43
N ARG A 35 10.24 5.05 6.29
CA ARG A 35 9.01 4.38 5.87
C ARG A 35 8.11 5.27 5.02
N GLU A 36 7.95 6.53 5.40
CA GLU A 36 7.16 7.50 4.63
C GLU A 36 7.72 7.67 3.22
N GLU A 37 9.03 7.83 3.10
CA GLU A 37 9.72 7.94 1.81
C GLU A 37 9.52 6.68 0.95
N LEU A 38 9.61 5.48 1.54
CA LEU A 38 9.36 4.23 0.82
C LEU A 38 7.91 4.14 0.32
N VAL A 39 6.93 4.62 1.09
CA VAL A 39 5.52 4.67 0.69
C VAL A 39 5.34 5.62 -0.49
N GLU A 40 5.90 6.83 -0.42
CA GLU A 40 5.80 7.83 -1.48
C GLU A 40 6.42 7.33 -2.79
N ARG A 41 7.59 6.69 -2.72
CA ARG A 41 8.29 6.14 -3.89
C ARG A 41 7.56 4.94 -4.49
N LEU A 42 6.99 4.08 -3.66
CA LEU A 42 6.17 2.96 -4.10
C LEU A 42 4.91 3.44 -4.82
N GLU A 43 4.20 4.43 -4.25
CA GLU A 43 3.03 5.03 -4.90
C GLU A 43 3.39 5.70 -6.23
N ASP A 44 4.47 6.50 -6.27
CA ASP A 44 4.91 7.19 -7.48
C ASP A 44 5.25 6.21 -8.62
N ALA A 45 6.03 5.16 -8.31
CA ALA A 45 6.41 4.14 -9.28
C ALA A 45 5.20 3.36 -9.82
N LEU A 46 4.23 3.03 -8.95
CA LEU A 46 3.03 2.29 -9.36
C LEU A 46 2.01 3.18 -10.09
N ARG A 47 1.95 4.49 -9.79
CA ARG A 47 1.02 5.43 -10.45
C ARG A 47 1.23 5.54 -11.96
N GLY A 48 2.43 5.24 -12.46
CA GLY A 48 2.68 5.17 -13.89
C GLY A 48 1.83 4.12 -14.63
N ARG A 49 1.47 3.02 -13.97
CA ARG A 49 0.64 1.93 -14.53
C ARG A 49 -0.75 1.85 -13.93
N TRP A 50 -0.88 2.17 -12.64
CA TRP A 50 -2.13 2.19 -11.87
C TRP A 50 -2.32 3.55 -11.22
N PRO A 51 -2.92 4.53 -11.92
CA PRO A 51 -2.97 5.92 -11.46
C PRO A 51 -3.75 6.13 -10.16
N GLN A 52 -4.60 5.18 -9.78
CA GLN A 52 -5.39 5.23 -8.55
C GLN A 52 -4.76 4.49 -7.38
N VAL A 53 -3.55 3.93 -7.53
CA VAL A 53 -2.92 3.14 -6.48
C VAL A 53 -2.80 3.93 -5.16
N ARG A 54 -3.07 3.25 -4.05
CA ARG A 54 -2.84 3.76 -2.70
C ARG A 54 -2.13 2.74 -1.83
N VAL A 55 -1.14 3.20 -1.10
CA VAL A 55 -0.40 2.40 -0.12
C VAL A 55 -0.80 2.85 1.27
N GLN A 56 -1.31 1.93 2.08
CA GLN A 56 -1.72 2.18 3.46
C GLN A 56 -0.80 1.42 4.42
N PRO A 57 0.22 2.10 4.97
CA PRO A 57 1.04 1.55 6.04
C PRO A 57 0.19 1.33 7.30
N ARG A 58 -0.07 0.08 7.72
CA ARG A 58 -0.71 -0.22 9.01
C ARG A 58 0.30 -0.86 9.96
N ASN A 59 0.45 -0.28 11.14
CA ASN A 59 1.09 -1.03 12.23
C ASN A 59 0.06 -2.05 12.70
N ALA A 60 0.25 -3.32 12.34
CA ALA A 60 -0.47 -4.38 13.02
C ALA A 60 -0.10 -4.28 14.51
N LEU A 61 -1.12 -4.40 15.35
CA LEU A 61 -1.09 -4.29 16.81
C LEU A 61 0.25 -4.71 17.42
N ALA A 62 0.66 -3.94 18.44
CA ALA A 62 1.90 -3.94 19.22
C ALA A 62 2.57 -5.28 19.63
N ASP A 63 2.07 -6.44 19.21
CA ASP A 63 2.47 -7.76 19.67
C ASP A 63 3.54 -8.46 18.81
N LEU A 64 3.72 -8.11 17.52
CA LEU A 64 4.60 -8.89 16.62
C LEU A 64 5.74 -8.10 15.95
N GLY A 65 5.80 -6.78 16.11
CA GLY A 65 6.84 -5.94 15.48
C GLY A 65 6.84 -5.96 13.94
N GLN A 66 5.90 -6.66 13.30
CA GLN A 66 5.79 -6.76 11.86
C GLN A 66 4.92 -5.63 11.31
N THR A 67 5.50 -4.92 10.34
CA THR A 67 4.81 -3.84 9.63
C THR A 67 4.09 -4.44 8.42
N VAL A 68 2.75 -4.33 8.37
CA VAL A 68 1.92 -4.84 7.27
C VAL A 68 1.41 -3.68 6.44
N TRP A 69 1.60 -3.73 5.13
CA TRP A 69 1.15 -2.69 4.20
C TRP A 69 -0.02 -3.20 3.39
N TYR A 70 -1.08 -2.41 3.32
CA TYR A 70 -2.21 -2.70 2.46
C TYR A 70 -2.13 -1.82 1.21
N ILE A 71 -2.14 -2.44 0.04
CA ILE A 71 -1.88 -1.75 -1.21
C ILE A 71 -3.07 -1.98 -2.13
N TYR A 72 -3.74 -0.91 -2.50
CA TYR A 72 -4.99 -0.94 -3.26
C TYR A 72 -4.74 -0.42 -4.67
N ARG A 73 -4.93 -1.26 -5.68
CA ARG A 73 -4.74 -0.91 -7.10
C ARG A 73 -5.62 0.27 -7.53
N ASP A 74 -6.89 0.24 -7.15
CA ASP A 74 -7.91 1.23 -7.55
C ASP A 74 -8.12 2.35 -6.52
N GLY A 75 -7.27 2.40 -5.48
CA GLY A 75 -7.34 3.42 -4.42
C GLY A 75 -8.53 3.29 -3.48
N ARG A 76 -9.41 2.33 -3.73
CA ARG A 76 -10.54 1.99 -2.87
C ARG A 76 -10.03 1.08 -1.76
N ALA A 77 -9.76 1.67 -0.60
CA ALA A 77 -9.74 0.91 0.63
C ALA A 77 -11.15 0.36 0.83
N VAL A 78 -11.37 -0.91 0.44
CA VAL A 78 -12.55 -1.64 0.86
C VAL A 78 -12.43 -1.75 2.37
N ASN A 79 -13.09 -0.85 3.09
CA ASN A 79 -13.15 -0.94 4.53
C ASN A 79 -13.74 -2.32 4.85
N PRO A 80 -12.98 -3.27 5.46
CA PRO A 80 -13.53 -4.60 5.75
C PRO A 80 -14.67 -4.51 6.78
N LEU A 81 -14.90 -3.32 7.37
CA LEU A 81 -15.98 -3.01 8.30
C LEU A 81 -17.17 -2.26 7.69
N GLY A 82 -17.18 -1.95 6.39
CA GLY A 82 -18.38 -1.43 5.73
C GLY A 82 -18.95 -0.13 6.30
N GLU A 83 -18.12 0.74 6.89
CA GLU A 83 -18.54 2.13 7.11
C GLU A 83 -18.33 2.90 5.81
N GLU A 84 -19.40 2.96 5.03
CA GLU A 84 -19.63 3.94 3.99
C GLU A 84 -19.44 5.32 4.62
N SER A 85 -18.24 5.91 4.51
CA SER A 85 -18.10 7.35 4.73
C SER A 85 -18.89 8.04 3.64
N ALA A 86 -20.17 8.27 3.94
CA ALA A 86 -21.06 9.11 3.18
C ALA A 86 -20.32 10.41 2.85
N VAL A 87 -20.03 10.57 1.56
CA VAL A 87 -19.83 11.87 0.95
C VAL A 87 -21.16 12.61 1.04
N THR A 88 -21.44 13.21 2.20
CA THR A 88 -22.45 14.25 2.26
C THR A 88 -21.82 15.48 1.65
N GLY A 89 -22.04 15.65 0.34
CA GLY A 89 -22.03 16.98 -0.25
C GLY A 89 -23.05 17.83 0.49
N SER A 90 -22.59 18.92 1.08
CA SER A 90 -23.47 20.01 1.51
C SER A 90 -23.39 21.10 0.44
N ALA A 91 -24.54 21.32 -0.19
CA ALA A 91 -24.85 22.40 -1.11
C ALA A 91 -24.80 23.78 -0.44
#